data_AF-A0A6B2CNN1-F1
#
_entry.id   AF-A0A6B2CNN1-F1
#
_cell.length_a   1.000
_cell.length_b   1.000
_cell.length_c   1.000
_cell.angle_alpha   90.00
_cell.angle_beta   90.00
_cell.angle_gamma   90.00
#
_symmetry.space_group_name_H-M   'P 1'
#
loop_
_entity.id
_entity.type
_entity.pdbx_description
1 polymer ?
#
loop_
_entity_poly.entity_id
_entity_poly.type
_entity_poly.pdbx_seq_one_letter_code
_entity_poly.pdbx_strand_id
1 'polypeptide(L)'
;MSKLCLYGTVLNSADTVERSIRSVFRPDADIVITDGGSTDGTYERLLEISKDYNLRVYRAPGSSRGLGRQLALMRCPENSYTAYFDLDDEYNAYFHKSIDWGMATGSLRPLPGHYVREYVLSRGGLEGPELC
;
A
#
# COMPACT_ATOMS: atom_id res chain seq x y z
N MET A 1 5.77 12.44 -10.09
CA MET A 1 5.48 11.34 -9.13
C MET A 1 4.54 11.90 -8.08
N SER A 2 3.59 11.10 -7.59
CA SER A 2 2.60 11.60 -6.63
C SER A 2 3.21 11.87 -5.25
N LYS A 3 2.53 12.69 -4.44
CA LYS A 3 2.89 12.92 -3.03
C LYS A 3 2.29 11.89 -2.09
N LEU A 4 1.45 10.98 -2.59
CA LEU A 4 0.70 9.99 -1.82
C LEU A 4 0.92 8.60 -2.41
N CYS A 5 1.39 7.65 -1.60
CA CYS A 5 1.51 6.25 -2.00
C CYS A 5 0.62 5.36 -1.13
N LEU A 6 -0.34 4.68 -1.75
CA LEU A 6 -1.10 3.61 -1.11
C LEU A 6 -0.37 2.31 -1.38
N TYR A 7 -0.09 1.52 -0.34
CA TYR A 7 0.71 0.33 -0.52
C TYR A 7 0.20 -0.86 0.29
N GLY A 8 0.52 -2.06 -0.17
CA GLY A 8 0.05 -3.26 0.51
C GLY A 8 0.72 -4.53 0.02
N THR A 9 0.38 -5.62 0.71
CA THR A 9 0.70 -6.96 0.27
C THR A 9 -0.56 -7.80 0.22
N VAL A 10 -0.56 -8.73 -0.73
CA VAL A 10 -1.68 -9.64 -0.97
C VAL A 10 -1.16 -11.06 -1.13
N LEU A 11 -1.98 -12.02 -0.72
CA LEU A 11 -1.77 -13.44 -0.96
C LEU A 11 -3.14 -14.11 -1.02
N ASN A 12 -3.49 -14.65 -2.19
CA ASN A 12 -4.73 -15.39 -2.45
C ASN A 12 -6.01 -14.63 -2.06
N SER A 13 -6.26 -13.51 -2.76
CA SER A 13 -7.42 -12.64 -2.54
C SER A 13 -8.16 -12.33 -3.84
N ALA A 14 -8.23 -13.28 -4.78
CA ALA A 14 -8.78 -13.05 -6.12
C ALA A 14 -10.23 -12.52 -6.09
N ASP A 15 -11.01 -12.96 -5.09
CA ASP A 15 -12.42 -12.59 -4.93
C ASP A 15 -12.67 -11.18 -4.39
N THR A 16 -11.67 -10.54 -3.77
CA THR A 16 -11.79 -9.25 -3.08
C THR A 16 -10.92 -8.16 -3.68
N VAL A 17 -9.78 -8.53 -4.26
CA VAL A 17 -8.68 -7.62 -4.62
C VAL A 17 -9.12 -6.42 -5.46
N GLU A 18 -10.02 -6.62 -6.42
CA GLU A 18 -10.52 -5.52 -7.24
C GLU A 18 -11.40 -4.56 -6.44
N ARG A 19 -12.29 -5.07 -5.58
CA ARG A 19 -13.15 -4.22 -4.75
C ARG A 19 -12.32 -3.41 -3.76
N SER A 20 -11.30 -4.03 -3.18
CA SER A 20 -10.32 -3.35 -2.31
C SER A 20 -9.61 -2.22 -3.03
N ILE A 21 -9.01 -2.48 -4.20
CA ILE A 21 -8.31 -1.46 -5.01
C ILE A 21 -9.26 -0.32 -5.39
N ARG A 22 -10.46 -0.64 -5.87
CA ARG A 22 -11.46 0.37 -6.23
C ARG A 22 -11.87 1.24 -5.04
N SER A 23 -12.00 0.64 -3.85
CA SER A 23 -12.42 1.36 -2.64
C SER A 23 -11.39 2.36 -2.12
N VAL A 24 -10.10 2.11 -2.35
CA VAL A 24 -8.99 3.00 -1.96
C VAL A 24 -8.51 3.90 -3.10
N PHE A 25 -8.97 3.67 -4.33
CA PHE A 25 -8.44 4.37 -5.49
C PHE A 25 -8.56 5.89 -5.35
N ARG A 26 -7.45 6.55 -5.64
CA ARG A 26 -7.41 8.00 -5.81
C ARG A 26 -6.53 8.36 -7.01
N PRO A 27 -6.97 9.31 -7.85
CA PRO A 27 -6.20 9.71 -9.04
C PRO A 27 -4.90 10.45 -8.69
N ASP A 28 -4.81 11.01 -7.48
CA ASP A 28 -3.63 11.73 -6.96
C ASP A 28 -2.65 10.81 -6.21
N ALA A 29 -2.88 9.49 -6.20
CA ALA A 29 -2.04 8.51 -5.51
C ALA A 29 -1.35 7.56 -6.49
N ASP A 30 -0.12 7.16 -6.15
CA ASP A 30 0.50 5.93 -6.63
C ASP A 30 -0.02 4.76 -5.78
N ILE A 31 -0.36 3.63 -6.40
CA ILE A 31 -0.71 2.40 -5.69
C ILE A 31 0.39 1.36 -5.94
N VAL A 32 0.94 0.77 -4.88
CA VAL A 32 2.05 -0.17 -4.97
C VAL A 32 1.74 -1.44 -4.20
N ILE A 33 1.65 -2.56 -4.92
CA ILE A 33 1.27 -3.85 -4.34
C ILE A 33 2.37 -4.88 -4.55
N THR A 34 2.70 -5.61 -3.48
CA THR A 34 3.52 -6.82 -3.56
C THR A 34 2.65 -8.06 -3.37
N ASP A 35 2.55 -8.89 -4.40
CA ASP A 35 1.97 -10.23 -4.31
C ASP A 35 2.99 -11.21 -3.70
N GLY A 36 2.60 -11.87 -2.61
CA GLY A 36 3.40 -12.84 -1.87
C GLY A 36 3.53 -14.21 -2.55
N GLY A 37 3.03 -14.36 -3.78
CA GLY A 37 3.07 -15.60 -4.54
C GLY A 37 1.72 -16.29 -4.62
N SER A 38 0.67 -15.54 -4.96
CA SER A 38 -0.68 -16.06 -5.08
C SER A 38 -0.79 -17.15 -6.15
N THR A 39 -1.71 -18.09 -5.94
CA THR A 39 -1.96 -19.24 -6.82
C THR A 39 -3.43 -19.36 -7.25
N ASP A 40 -4.26 -18.39 -6.89
CA ASP A 40 -5.72 -18.36 -7.09
C ASP A 40 -6.16 -17.41 -8.21
N GLY A 41 -5.23 -16.84 -8.98
CA GLY A 41 -5.52 -15.83 -9.99
C GLY A 41 -5.43 -14.38 -9.51
N THR A 42 -5.08 -14.13 -8.24
CA THR A 42 -4.94 -12.76 -7.70
C THR A 42 -3.94 -11.92 -8.49
N TYR A 43 -2.79 -12.50 -8.83
CA TYR A 43 -1.72 -11.79 -9.53
C TYR A 43 -2.17 -11.35 -10.93
N GLU A 44 -2.79 -12.26 -11.67
CA GLU A 44 -3.36 -12.01 -12.98
C GLU A 44 -4.44 -10.92 -12.90
N ARG A 45 -5.31 -11.00 -11.88
CA ARG A 45 -6.34 -9.97 -11.66
C ARG A 45 -5.74 -8.59 -11.42
N LEU A 46 -4.68 -8.50 -10.62
CA LEU A 46 -3.94 -7.26 -10.35
C LEU A 46 -3.30 -6.67 -11.62
N LEU A 47 -2.74 -7.51 -12.49
CA LEU A 47 -2.18 -7.08 -13.76
C LEU A 47 -3.23 -6.59 -14.75
N GLU A 48 -4.44 -7.16 -14.71
CA GLU A 48 -5.54 -6.67 -15.55
C GLU A 48 -6.01 -5.29 -15.07
N ILE A 49 -6.28 -5.12 -13.77
CA ILE A 49 -6.76 -3.83 -13.25
C ILE A 49 -5.68 -2.75 -13.26
N SER A 50 -4.39 -3.09 -13.27
CA SER A 50 -3.31 -2.09 -13.35
C SER A 50 -3.29 -1.32 -14.67
N LYS A 51 -4.04 -1.77 -15.69
CA LYS A 51 -4.25 -1.04 -16.94
C LYS A 51 -5.15 0.18 -16.76
N ASP A 52 -6.02 0.15 -15.75
CA ASP A 52 -7.04 1.17 -15.48
C ASP A 52 -6.70 2.10 -14.31
N TYR A 53 -5.74 1.71 -13.46
CA TYR A 53 -5.36 2.42 -12.25
C TYR A 53 -3.86 2.76 -12.24
N ASN A 54 -3.46 3.75 -11.42
CA ASN A 54 -2.05 4.07 -11.13
C ASN A 54 -1.40 2.99 -10.23
N LEU A 55 -1.57 1.72 -10.58
CA LEU A 55 -1.22 0.54 -9.80
C LEU A 55 0.04 -0.10 -10.36
N ARG A 56 1.06 -0.25 -9.51
CA ARG A 56 2.28 -1.02 -9.79
C ARG A 56 2.26 -2.30 -8.98
N VAL A 57 2.42 -3.43 -9.67
CA VAL A 57 2.35 -4.76 -9.07
C VAL A 57 3.74 -5.39 -9.13
N TYR A 58 4.19 -5.92 -8.00
CA TYR A 58 5.44 -6.66 -7.86
C TYR A 58 5.15 -8.04 -7.29
N ARG A 59 6.02 -9.00 -7.59
CA ARG A 59 5.90 -10.37 -7.11
C ARG A 59 7.07 -10.71 -6.20
N ALA A 60 6.78 -11.29 -5.04
CA ALA A 60 7.75 -11.75 -4.07
C ALA A 60 7.29 -13.09 -3.46
N PRO A 61 7.35 -14.21 -4.21
CA PRO A 61 6.89 -15.51 -3.71
C PRO A 61 7.59 -15.90 -2.42
N GLY A 62 6.81 -16.31 -1.42
CA GLY A 62 7.33 -16.71 -0.10
C GLY A 62 7.59 -15.55 0.87
N SER A 63 7.26 -14.30 0.50
CA SER A 63 7.33 -13.18 1.43
C SER A 63 6.25 -13.28 2.50
N SER A 64 6.58 -12.94 3.75
CA SER A 64 5.58 -12.69 4.79
C SER A 64 4.74 -11.43 4.47
N ARG A 65 3.62 -11.24 5.17
CA ARG A 65 2.82 -10.00 5.07
C ARG A 65 3.67 -8.75 5.35
N GLY A 66 4.51 -8.80 6.39
CA GLY A 66 5.40 -7.68 6.77
C GLY A 66 6.46 -7.39 5.72
N LEU A 67 7.17 -8.42 5.27
CA LEU A 67 8.20 -8.29 4.25
C LEU A 67 7.61 -7.78 2.92
N GLY A 68 6.45 -8.30 2.51
CA GLY A 68 5.80 -7.83 1.29
C GLY A 68 5.38 -6.35 1.36
N ARG A 69 4.85 -5.90 2.51
CA ARG A 69 4.55 -4.47 2.77
C ARG A 69 5.82 -3.62 2.75
N GLN A 70 6.92 -4.09 3.34
CA GLN A 70 8.23 -3.43 3.29
C GLN A 70 8.71 -3.26 1.85
N LEU A 71 8.63 -4.32 1.03
CA LEU A 71 9.00 -4.29 -0.39
C LEU A 71 8.14 -3.29 -1.17
N ALA A 72 6.84 -3.23 -0.90
CA ALA A 72 5.94 -2.27 -1.54
C ALA A 72 6.28 -0.82 -1.14
N LEU A 73 6.50 -0.56 0.16
CA LEU A 73 6.90 0.75 0.67
C LEU A 73 8.19 1.26 0.03
N MET A 74 9.21 0.40 -0.13
CA MET A 74 10.47 0.79 -0.75
C MET A 74 10.30 1.28 -2.20
N ARG A 75 9.25 0.82 -2.89
CA ARG A 75 8.91 1.18 -4.28
C ARG A 75 7.97 2.38 -4.39
N CYS A 76 7.44 2.88 -3.28
CA CYS A 76 6.76 4.17 -3.24
C CYS A 76 7.71 5.30 -3.66
N PRO A 77 7.19 6.40 -4.25
CA PRO A 77 7.99 7.57 -4.57
C PRO A 77 8.73 8.12 -3.35
N GLU A 78 9.92 8.67 -3.57
CA GLU A 78 10.66 9.37 -2.51
C GLU A 78 9.86 10.57 -1.98
N ASN A 79 9.95 10.80 -0.67
CA ASN A 79 9.27 11.88 0.05
C ASN A 79 7.73 11.82 -0.04
N SER A 80 7.17 10.68 -0.42
CA SER A 80 5.73 10.47 -0.41
C SER A 80 5.22 10.24 1.02
N TYR A 81 4.03 10.76 1.27
CA TYR A 81 3.17 10.29 2.34
C TYR A 81 2.64 8.91 1.95
N THR A 82 2.73 7.93 2.84
CA THR A 82 2.35 6.55 2.60
C THR A 82 1.23 6.15 3.53
N ALA A 83 0.27 5.37 3.02
CA ALA A 83 -0.76 4.72 3.81
C ALA A 83 -0.85 3.26 3.38
N TYR A 84 -0.76 2.33 4.35
CA TYR A 84 -0.97 0.92 4.02
C TYR A 84 -2.46 0.58 4.00
N PHE A 85 -2.80 -0.42 3.20
CA PHE A 85 -4.11 -1.06 3.23
C PHE A 85 -3.98 -2.56 2.93
N ASP A 86 -4.97 -3.32 3.35
CA ASP A 86 -5.11 -4.74 3.09
C ASP A 86 -6.00 -4.97 1.85
N LEU A 87 -5.74 -6.04 1.10
CA LEU A 87 -6.37 -6.30 -0.20
C LEU A 87 -7.53 -7.31 -0.12
N ASP A 88 -7.98 -7.59 1.10
CA ASP A 88 -9.15 -8.39 1.45
C ASP A 88 -10.29 -7.56 2.09
N ASP A 89 -10.13 -6.23 2.18
CA ASP A 89 -11.11 -5.29 2.77
C ASP A 89 -11.64 -4.25 1.77
N GLU A 90 -12.83 -3.70 2.04
CA GLU A 90 -13.38 -2.53 1.32
C GLU A 90 -13.38 -1.31 2.24
N TYR A 91 -12.75 -0.22 1.78
CA TYR A 91 -12.53 0.98 2.57
C TYR A 91 -13.61 2.03 2.29
N ASN A 92 -14.08 2.67 3.36
CA ASN A 92 -15.11 3.70 3.29
C ASN A 92 -14.49 5.12 3.25
N ALA A 93 -15.34 6.14 3.23
CA ALA A 93 -14.91 7.53 3.19
C ALA A 93 -14.03 7.97 4.38
N TYR A 94 -14.04 7.27 5.52
CA TYR A 94 -13.20 7.62 6.66
C TYR A 94 -11.73 7.25 6.45
N PHE A 95 -11.43 6.22 5.66
CA PHE A 95 -10.07 5.92 5.23
C PHE A 95 -9.48 7.07 4.40
N HIS A 96 -10.26 7.59 3.44
CA HIS A 96 -9.84 8.74 2.65
C HIS A 96 -9.65 9.99 3.52
N LYS A 97 -10.57 10.25 4.45
CA LYS A 97 -10.46 11.37 5.40
C LYS A 97 -9.25 11.24 6.34
N SER A 98 -8.86 10.03 6.75
CA SER A 98 -7.68 9.85 7.61
C SER A 98 -6.39 10.15 6.85
N ILE A 99 -6.32 9.84 5.55
CA ILE A 99 -5.21 10.24 4.67
C ILE A 99 -5.16 11.77 4.57
N ASP A 100 -6.27 12.41 4.19
CA ASP A 100 -6.33 13.86 4.02
C ASP A 100 -5.95 14.59 5.32
N TRP A 101 -6.49 14.13 6.46
CA TRP A 101 -6.16 14.67 7.78
C TRP A 101 -4.67 14.48 8.10
N GLY A 102 -4.15 13.27 7.90
CA GLY A 102 -2.77 12.96 8.24
C GLY A 102 -1.76 13.75 7.40
N MET A 103 -2.03 13.93 6.10
CA MET A 103 -1.24 14.80 5.23
C MET A 103 -1.31 16.26 5.70
N ALA A 104 -2.49 16.75 6.11
CA ALA A 104 -2.67 18.12 6.58
C ALA A 104 -1.92 18.43 7.89
N THR A 105 -1.67 17.42 8.74
CA THR A 105 -0.91 17.63 9.97
C THR A 105 0.56 17.99 9.74
N GLY A 106 1.15 17.62 8.60
CA GLY A 106 2.58 17.70 8.37
C GLY A 106 3.43 16.77 9.25
N SER A 107 2.81 15.89 10.05
CA SER A 107 3.51 14.92 10.89
C SER A 107 4.16 13.84 10.03
N LEU A 108 5.35 13.39 10.44
CA LEU A 108 6.03 12.24 9.82
C LEU A 108 5.32 10.91 10.11
N ARG A 109 4.49 10.87 11.15
CA ARG A 109 3.72 9.71 11.62
C ARG A 109 2.43 10.19 12.30
N PRO A 110 1.40 10.60 11.55
CA PRO A 110 0.16 11.07 12.15
C PRO A 110 -0.66 9.96 12.79
N LEU A 111 -0.64 8.74 12.23
CA LEU A 111 -1.41 7.59 12.69
C LEU A 111 -0.64 6.29 12.44
N PRO A 112 -0.94 5.20 13.17
CA PRO A 112 -0.47 3.87 12.79
C PRO A 112 -0.85 3.55 11.35
N GLY A 113 0.14 3.14 10.56
CA GLY A 113 -0.05 2.82 9.15
C GLY A 113 0.03 3.99 8.17
N HIS A 114 0.21 5.20 8.69
CA HIS A 114 0.33 6.43 7.92
C HIS A 114 1.65 7.12 8.24
N TYR A 115 2.51 7.31 7.24
CA TYR A 115 3.86 7.79 7.48
C TYR A 115 4.39 8.64 6.33
N VAL A 116 5.46 9.40 6.55
CA VAL A 116 6.36 9.78 5.46
C VAL A 116 7.30 8.62 5.18
N ARG A 117 7.46 8.22 3.93
CA ARG A 117 8.27 7.05 3.53
C ARG A 117 9.66 7.05 4.17
N GLU A 118 10.37 8.17 4.11
CA GLU A 118 11.75 8.33 4.57
C GLU A 118 11.86 8.24 6.08
N TYR A 119 10.83 8.68 6.80
CA TYR A 119 10.76 8.47 8.24
C TYR A 119 10.77 6.98 8.57
N VAL A 120 9.95 6.17 7.90
CA VAL A 120 9.92 4.72 8.11
C VAL A 120 11.24 4.06 7.74
N LEU A 121 11.80 4.40 6.58
CA LEU A 121 13.06 3.80 6.12
C LEU A 121 14.24 4.16 7.03
N SER A 122 14.31 5.39 7.55
CA SER A 122 15.36 5.81 8.49
C SER A 122 15.34 5.06 9.83
N ARG A 123 14.22 4.40 10.17
CA ARG A 123 14.03 3.60 11.40
C ARG A 123 14.21 2.09 11.20
N GLY A 124 14.76 1.68 10.06
CA GLY A 124 14.93 0.27 9.70
C GLY A 124 13.72 -0.33 8.98
N GLY A 125 12.75 0.49 8.59
CA GLY A 125 11.54 0.04 7.90
C GLY A 125 10.45 -0.48 8.84
N LEU A 126 9.46 -1.16 8.26
CA LEU A 126 8.29 -1.72 8.95
C LEU A 126 8.62 -2.90 9.86
N GLU A 127 9.81 -3.50 9.75
CA GLU A 127 10.32 -4.53 10.67
C GLU A 127 11.23 -3.92 11.76
N GLY A 128 11.38 -2.59 11.79
CA GLY A 128 12.17 -1.89 12.78
C GLY A 128 11.52 -1.90 14.18
N PRO A 129 12.32 -1.91 15.26
CA PRO A 129 11.83 -2.04 16.64
C PRO A 129 10.95 -0.86 17.12
N GLU A 130 10.95 0.27 16.41
CA GLU A 130 10.15 1.45 16.75
C GLU A 130 8.75 1.49 16.09
N LEU A 131 8.48 0.56 15.17
CA LEU A 131 7.25 0.51 14.37
C LEU A 131 6.42 -0.78 14.53
N CYS A 132 6.95 -1.78 15.25
CA CYS A 132 6.25 -2.98 15.69
C CYS A 132 5.48 -2.77 17.01
#